data_AF-A0A925V799-F1
#
_entry.id   AF-A0A925V799-F1
#
_cell.length_a   1.000
_cell.length_b   1.000
_cell.length_c   1.000
_cell.angle_alpha   90.00
_cell.angle_beta   90.00
_cell.angle_gamma   90.00
#
_symmetry.space_group_name_H-M   'P 1'
#
loop_
_entity.id
_entity.type
_entity.pdbx_description
1 polymer ?
#
loop_
_entity_poly.entity_id
_entity_poly.type
_entity_poly.pdbx_seq_one_letter_code
_entity_poly.pdbx_strand_id
1 'polypeptide(L)'
;MFVSLVMVGVVALAGVDGARAEPSEPLHAVDYEAAPAVFFVATDPIDLLPAARCPVSQSGSDNAGLGCDASLDEAETFVPAADVDELLTGLTTALEPFGVLVTDVRPPPYVPYAMLLVDGAPAETSTSYTCTAASVGCDAIPRNAIARIVPGTANCTDPDRLQSALIAFGSLSGLEHDDDPTDPMYYRGIADGGGPDWSNPTTTFSDMCSNLVEIIDGDDPALTDPLQCPTLYHQANCEEDGQTNSHQGLLGTYGAGPWIEDTTPPVIDALTVPRDGSTLDPYRDELEFDAALSDDNGWVFVRWTLQSPVLIGLPDVDADGKICKSTNRACVVDFELTTLPYYDPALGFPVPEFETLPPGDYTMTLEASDLSGNTIEPVTVSFTVEQPTTTSGDPTGNPTDPSDATASDPTFGPDTDESDAEGGLTQGNGDGASAGDGGGSDGGGVDTSSDGGALDVAQRGCGCVAPSRP
;
A
#
# COMPACT_ATOMS: atom_id res chain seq x y z
N MET A 1 24.67 32.27 -77.87
CA MET A 1 24.53 32.06 -76.41
C MET A 1 23.33 32.88 -75.95
N PHE A 2 22.17 32.24 -75.85
CA PHE A 2 20.96 32.80 -75.28
C PHE A 2 20.49 31.78 -74.24
N VAL A 3 20.44 32.18 -72.98
CA VAL A 3 19.99 31.35 -71.87
C VAL A 3 18.51 31.63 -71.68
N SER A 4 17.67 30.63 -71.96
CA SER A 4 16.25 30.63 -71.63
C SER A 4 16.07 30.35 -70.13
N LEU A 5 15.45 31.31 -69.44
CA LEU A 5 15.00 31.17 -68.06
C LEU A 5 13.61 30.52 -68.06
N VAL A 6 13.50 29.31 -67.52
CA VAL A 6 12.22 28.62 -67.28
C VAL A 6 11.72 29.06 -65.91
N MET A 7 10.60 29.79 -65.86
CA MET A 7 9.86 30.05 -64.62
C MET A 7 9.01 28.82 -64.29
N VAL A 8 9.33 28.15 -63.18
CA VAL A 8 8.46 27.15 -62.55
C VAL A 8 7.51 27.90 -61.61
N GLY A 9 6.22 27.89 -61.95
CA GLY A 9 5.17 28.40 -61.07
C GLY A 9 4.92 27.44 -59.92
N VAL A 10 5.25 27.85 -58.70
CA VAL A 10 4.87 27.17 -57.46
C VAL A 10 3.44 27.55 -57.14
N VAL A 11 2.52 26.58 -57.19
CA VAL A 11 1.16 26.71 -56.68
C VAL A 11 1.23 26.47 -55.18
N ALA A 12 1.03 27.51 -54.38
CA ALA A 12 0.89 27.41 -52.93
C ALA A 12 -0.47 26.77 -52.62
N LEU A 13 -0.47 25.54 -52.13
CA LEU A 13 -1.61 24.94 -51.45
C LEU A 13 -1.70 25.62 -50.08
N ALA A 14 -2.79 26.37 -49.84
CA ALA A 14 -3.13 26.85 -48.52
C ALA A 14 -3.49 25.63 -47.66
N GLY A 15 -2.56 25.23 -46.78
CA GLY A 15 -2.81 24.27 -45.72
C GLY A 15 -3.84 24.85 -44.76
N VAL A 16 -4.87 24.07 -44.45
CA VAL A 16 -5.75 24.33 -43.32
C VAL A 16 -4.91 23.98 -42.09
N ASP A 17 -4.28 24.99 -41.49
CA ASP A 17 -3.71 24.88 -40.15
C ASP A 17 -4.88 24.70 -39.19
N GLY A 18 -5.27 23.44 -38.96
CA GLY A 18 -6.08 23.09 -37.80
C GLY A 18 -5.27 23.48 -36.58
N ALA A 19 -5.70 24.52 -35.87
CA ALA A 19 -5.15 24.87 -34.58
C ALA A 19 -5.20 23.62 -33.71
N ARG A 20 -4.03 23.03 -33.43
CA ARG A 20 -3.90 22.01 -32.40
C ARG A 20 -4.32 22.71 -31.11
N ALA A 21 -5.36 22.20 -30.46
CA ALA A 21 -5.71 22.69 -29.13
C ALA A 21 -4.45 22.61 -28.27
N GLU A 22 -4.12 23.71 -27.59
CA GLU A 22 -3.08 23.69 -26.57
C GLU A 22 -3.51 22.63 -25.52
N PRO A 23 -2.61 21.74 -25.08
CA PRO A 23 -2.94 20.76 -24.06
C PRO A 23 -3.42 21.51 -22.80
N SER A 24 -4.53 21.06 -22.22
CA SER A 24 -5.05 21.58 -20.96
C SER A 24 -3.98 21.47 -19.89
N GLU A 25 -3.85 22.50 -19.05
CA GLU A 25 -3.05 22.39 -17.84
C GLU A 25 -3.64 21.27 -16.95
N PRO A 26 -2.81 20.39 -16.36
CA PRO A 26 -3.28 19.34 -15.47
C PRO A 26 -4.14 19.92 -14.36
N LEU A 27 -5.34 19.38 -14.19
CA LEU A 27 -6.16 19.68 -13.03
C LEU A 27 -5.54 18.95 -11.83
N HIS A 28 -5.18 19.71 -10.79
CA HIS A 28 -4.61 19.13 -9.58
C HIS A 28 -5.65 18.26 -8.87
N ALA A 29 -5.23 17.07 -8.42
CA ALA A 29 -6.04 16.29 -7.49
C ALA A 29 -6.35 17.13 -6.25
N VAL A 30 -7.57 16.98 -5.73
CA VAL A 30 -8.13 17.91 -4.71
C VAL A 30 -7.33 17.88 -3.39
N ASP A 31 -6.61 16.77 -3.12
CA ASP A 31 -6.00 16.48 -1.83
C ASP A 31 -4.51 16.08 -1.87
N TYR A 32 -3.87 15.98 -3.06
CA TYR A 32 -2.44 15.61 -3.15
C TYR A 32 -1.76 16.12 -4.43
N GLU A 33 -0.44 16.23 -4.38
CA GLU A 33 0.39 16.56 -5.55
C GLU A 33 0.58 15.32 -6.43
N ALA A 34 0.49 15.52 -7.75
CA ALA A 34 0.74 14.49 -8.73
C ALA A 34 2.16 13.92 -8.57
N ALA A 35 2.29 12.59 -8.62
CA ALA A 35 3.56 11.93 -8.33
C ALA A 35 3.83 10.80 -9.33
N PRO A 36 5.03 10.70 -9.94
CA PRO A 36 5.37 9.63 -10.87
C PRO A 36 5.23 8.24 -10.25
N ALA A 37 4.87 7.23 -11.05
CA ALA A 37 4.61 5.87 -10.57
C ALA A 37 5.41 4.80 -11.31
N VAL A 38 5.53 3.62 -10.69
CA VAL A 38 6.13 2.44 -11.31
C VAL A 38 5.02 1.42 -11.58
N PHE A 39 4.94 0.97 -12.83
CA PHE A 39 4.08 -0.12 -13.27
C PHE A 39 4.94 -1.30 -13.73
N PHE A 40 5.11 -2.25 -12.82
CA PHE A 40 5.93 -3.44 -13.05
C PHE A 40 5.10 -4.51 -13.75
N VAL A 41 5.58 -4.99 -14.90
CA VAL A 41 4.98 -6.11 -15.63
C VAL A 41 5.81 -7.35 -15.38
N ALA A 42 5.19 -8.38 -14.80
CA ALA A 42 5.88 -9.62 -14.49
C ALA A 42 6.27 -10.39 -15.75
N THR A 43 7.58 -10.56 -15.98
CA THR A 43 8.13 -11.37 -17.09
C THR A 43 8.75 -12.69 -16.61
N ASP A 44 9.14 -12.76 -15.33
CA ASP A 44 9.64 -13.95 -14.65
C ASP A 44 8.61 -14.53 -13.67
N PRO A 45 8.72 -15.81 -13.26
CA PRO A 45 7.85 -16.39 -12.25
C PRO A 45 7.89 -15.62 -10.93
N ILE A 46 6.72 -15.41 -10.33
CA ILE A 46 6.56 -14.68 -9.06
C ILE A 46 5.84 -15.56 -8.05
N ASP A 47 6.41 -15.70 -6.86
CA ASP A 47 5.70 -16.29 -5.73
C ASP A 47 4.69 -15.28 -5.19
N LEU A 48 3.43 -15.70 -5.16
CA LEU A 48 2.31 -14.94 -4.66
C LEU A 48 1.76 -15.55 -3.38
N LEU A 49 1.32 -14.69 -2.47
CA LEU A 49 0.81 -15.04 -1.17
C LEU A 49 -0.66 -14.60 -1.06
N PRO A 50 -1.53 -15.45 -0.51
CA PRO A 50 -2.88 -15.04 -0.18
C PRO A 50 -2.83 -14.02 0.95
N ALA A 51 -3.81 -13.11 0.99
CA ALA A 51 -3.94 -12.11 2.05
C ALA A 51 -3.73 -12.69 3.46
N ALA A 52 -4.30 -13.85 3.78
CA ALA A 52 -4.16 -14.46 5.11
C ALA A 52 -2.71 -14.83 5.51
N ARG A 53 -1.78 -14.89 4.55
CA ARG A 53 -0.35 -15.16 4.77
C ARG A 53 0.53 -13.93 4.53
N CYS A 54 -0.08 -12.81 4.19
CA CYS A 54 0.64 -11.57 4.00
C CYS A 54 1.04 -10.99 5.36
N PRO A 55 2.34 -10.75 5.59
CA PRO A 55 2.84 -10.35 6.90
C PRO A 55 2.24 -9.03 7.42
N VAL A 56 1.66 -8.22 6.53
CA VAL A 56 1.29 -6.82 6.78
C VAL A 56 -0.21 -6.57 6.73
N SER A 57 -1.00 -7.56 6.29
CA SER A 57 -2.42 -7.35 6.03
C SER A 57 -3.26 -7.63 7.28
N GLN A 58 -3.32 -6.68 8.21
CA GLN A 58 -4.46 -6.65 9.14
C GLN A 58 -5.79 -6.42 8.41
N SER A 59 -5.77 -6.02 7.12
CA SER A 59 -6.94 -5.64 6.32
C SER A 59 -7.21 -6.52 5.09
N GLY A 60 -6.42 -7.55 4.82
CA GLY A 60 -6.58 -8.38 3.63
C GLY A 60 -6.42 -7.64 2.29
N SER A 61 -5.50 -6.67 2.23
CA SER A 61 -5.21 -5.87 1.03
C SER A 61 -4.04 -6.44 0.23
N ASP A 62 -4.01 -6.13 -1.06
CA ASP A 62 -2.88 -6.40 -1.95
C ASP A 62 -1.59 -5.68 -1.48
N ASN A 63 -0.44 -6.28 -1.79
CA ASN A 63 0.88 -5.62 -1.69
C ASN A 63 1.80 -6.21 -2.77
N ALA A 64 1.97 -5.48 -3.87
CA ALA A 64 2.83 -5.88 -4.98
C ALA A 64 4.28 -6.16 -4.57
N GLY A 65 4.86 -5.32 -3.70
CA GLY A 65 6.20 -5.49 -3.15
C GLY A 65 6.42 -6.88 -2.54
N LEU A 66 5.41 -7.38 -1.81
CA LEU A 66 5.42 -8.68 -1.15
C LEU A 66 4.82 -9.83 -1.98
N GLY A 67 4.27 -9.56 -3.17
CA GLY A 67 3.50 -10.54 -3.93
C GLY A 67 2.20 -10.93 -3.23
N CYS A 68 1.63 -10.03 -2.43
CA CYS A 68 0.38 -10.25 -1.72
C CYS A 68 -0.81 -9.97 -2.62
N ASP A 69 -1.58 -11.01 -2.90
CA ASP A 69 -2.77 -10.96 -3.74
C ASP A 69 -3.98 -11.42 -2.92
N ALA A 70 -4.90 -10.48 -2.67
CA ALA A 70 -6.10 -10.71 -1.88
C ALA A 70 -7.11 -11.62 -2.58
N SER A 71 -6.97 -11.86 -3.88
CA SER A 71 -7.79 -12.81 -4.63
C SER A 71 -7.38 -14.27 -4.43
N LEU A 72 -6.19 -14.53 -3.85
CA LEU A 72 -5.70 -15.88 -3.65
C LEU A 72 -6.21 -16.50 -2.33
N ASP A 73 -6.61 -17.77 -2.41
CA ASP A 73 -6.93 -18.60 -1.24
C ASP A 73 -5.69 -19.33 -0.70
N GLU A 74 -4.71 -19.62 -1.57
CA GLU A 74 -3.47 -20.30 -1.24
C GLU A 74 -2.27 -19.69 -1.96
N ALA A 75 -1.06 -19.94 -1.45
CA ALA A 75 0.15 -19.43 -2.08
C ALA A 75 0.41 -20.17 -3.39
N GLU A 76 0.80 -19.44 -4.42
CA GLU A 76 1.10 -19.99 -5.75
C GLU A 76 2.38 -19.39 -6.31
N THR A 77 2.98 -20.06 -7.29
CA THR A 77 4.00 -19.46 -8.15
C THR A 77 3.32 -19.11 -9.47
N PHE A 78 3.08 -17.82 -9.69
CA PHE A 78 2.56 -17.31 -10.94
C PHE A 78 3.62 -17.44 -12.04
N VAL A 79 3.22 -17.89 -13.23
CA VAL A 79 4.08 -17.99 -14.41
C VAL A 79 3.51 -17.10 -15.49
N PRO A 80 4.18 -15.99 -15.86
CA PRO A 80 3.71 -15.08 -16.88
C PRO A 80 3.52 -15.74 -18.26
N ALA A 81 2.62 -15.17 -19.06
CA ALA A 81 2.46 -15.53 -20.46
C ALA A 81 3.78 -15.38 -21.23
N ALA A 82 4.07 -16.32 -22.13
CA ALA A 82 5.35 -16.37 -22.85
C ALA A 82 5.60 -15.19 -23.81
N ASP A 83 4.55 -14.42 -24.13
CA ASP A 83 4.51 -13.29 -25.05
C ASP A 83 4.28 -11.95 -24.33
N VAL A 84 4.49 -11.90 -23.01
CA VAL A 84 4.32 -10.68 -22.20
C VAL A 84 5.24 -9.53 -22.64
N ASP A 85 6.40 -9.81 -23.21
CA ASP A 85 7.35 -8.79 -23.67
C ASP A 85 6.76 -7.86 -24.76
N GLU A 86 5.80 -8.36 -25.56
CA GLU A 86 5.12 -7.55 -26.57
C GLU A 86 4.24 -6.45 -25.93
N LEU A 87 3.74 -6.68 -24.71
CA LEU A 87 2.91 -5.72 -23.98
C LEU A 87 3.72 -4.56 -23.41
N LEU A 88 4.97 -4.80 -22.99
CA LEU A 88 5.82 -3.75 -22.40
C LEU A 88 5.93 -2.54 -23.32
N THR A 89 6.22 -2.74 -24.61
CA THR A 89 6.37 -1.64 -25.58
C THR A 89 5.07 -0.85 -25.76
N GLY A 90 3.93 -1.57 -25.82
CA GLY A 90 2.61 -0.95 -25.94
C GLY A 90 2.26 -0.11 -24.72
N LEU A 91 2.46 -0.67 -23.53
CA LEU A 91 2.23 0.01 -22.25
C LEU A 91 3.14 1.22 -22.07
N THR A 92 4.44 1.09 -22.34
CA THR A 92 5.38 2.22 -22.27
C THR A 92 4.92 3.36 -23.18
N THR A 93 4.47 3.05 -24.40
CA THR A 93 3.99 4.07 -25.34
C THR A 93 2.69 4.72 -24.87
N ALA A 94 1.74 3.91 -24.40
CA ALA A 94 0.43 4.40 -23.96
C ALA A 94 0.51 5.23 -22.67
N LEU A 95 1.48 4.93 -21.79
CA LEU A 95 1.65 5.58 -20.49
C LEU A 95 2.74 6.64 -20.46
N GLU A 96 3.50 6.82 -21.55
CA GLU A 96 4.50 7.88 -21.70
C GLU A 96 3.97 9.28 -21.30
N PRO A 97 2.71 9.69 -21.58
CA PRO A 97 2.25 11.02 -21.21
C PRO A 97 2.13 11.28 -19.69
N PHE A 98 2.12 10.24 -18.86
CA PHE A 98 1.66 10.30 -17.46
C PHE A 98 2.77 10.09 -16.41
N GLY A 99 4.05 10.26 -16.73
CA GLY A 99 5.12 10.08 -15.72
C GLY A 99 5.16 8.67 -15.11
N VAL A 100 4.71 7.65 -15.84
CA VAL A 100 4.70 6.25 -15.39
C VAL A 100 5.90 5.50 -15.96
N LEU A 101 6.72 4.93 -15.08
CA LEU A 101 7.76 3.96 -15.45
C LEU A 101 7.12 2.59 -15.66
N VAL A 102 7.02 2.15 -16.92
CA VAL A 102 6.70 0.75 -17.24
C VAL A 102 7.99 -0.05 -17.29
N THR A 103 8.10 -1.10 -16.48
CA THR A 103 9.34 -1.89 -16.34
C THR A 103 9.07 -3.38 -16.17
N ASP A 104 10.02 -4.21 -16.62
CA ASP A 104 10.11 -5.64 -16.34
C ASP A 104 11.13 -5.97 -15.23
N VAL A 105 11.81 -4.96 -14.71
CA VAL A 105 12.71 -5.09 -13.57
C VAL A 105 11.90 -4.89 -12.29
N ARG A 106 11.75 -5.97 -11.51
CA ARG A 106 11.00 -5.93 -10.25
C ARG A 106 11.64 -4.93 -9.28
N PRO A 107 10.91 -3.88 -8.84
CA PRO A 107 11.45 -2.94 -7.87
C PRO A 107 11.72 -3.61 -6.51
N PRO A 108 12.63 -3.04 -5.69
CA PRO A 108 12.81 -3.51 -4.32
C PRO A 108 11.48 -3.57 -3.58
N PRO A 109 11.28 -4.56 -2.69
CA PRO A 109 9.97 -4.80 -2.08
C PRO A 109 9.49 -3.65 -1.20
N TYR A 110 10.34 -2.67 -0.86
CA TYR A 110 9.99 -1.47 -0.08
C TYR A 110 9.64 -0.23 -0.92
N VAL A 111 9.78 -0.33 -2.24
CA VAL A 111 9.34 0.70 -3.21
C VAL A 111 7.87 0.43 -3.54
N PRO A 112 6.99 1.45 -3.52
CA PRO A 112 5.61 1.30 -3.94
C PRO A 112 5.53 1.21 -5.48
N TYR A 113 4.99 0.11 -5.98
CA TYR A 113 4.66 -0.09 -7.40
C TYR A 113 3.36 -0.87 -7.60
N ALA A 114 2.70 -0.64 -8.72
CA ALA A 114 1.63 -1.52 -9.20
C ALA A 114 2.25 -2.69 -9.97
N MET A 115 1.72 -3.90 -9.79
CA MET A 115 2.16 -5.11 -10.50
C MET A 115 1.08 -5.59 -11.47
N LEU A 116 1.45 -5.83 -12.71
CA LEU A 116 0.62 -6.50 -13.71
C LEU A 116 1.07 -7.95 -13.89
N LEU A 117 0.14 -8.86 -13.69
CA LEU A 117 0.27 -10.28 -13.96
C LEU A 117 -0.48 -10.61 -15.25
N VAL A 118 0.22 -11.18 -16.24
CA VAL A 118 -0.37 -11.53 -17.54
C VAL A 118 -0.49 -13.03 -17.65
N ASP A 119 -1.69 -13.57 -17.48
CA ASP A 119 -1.94 -15.00 -17.51
C ASP A 119 -1.75 -15.59 -18.91
N GLY A 120 -1.15 -16.79 -18.98
CA GLY A 120 -1.00 -17.54 -20.22
C GLY A 120 -2.22 -18.38 -20.60
N ALA A 121 -3.22 -18.52 -19.71
CA ALA A 121 -4.37 -19.39 -19.88
C ALA A 121 -5.69 -18.67 -19.53
N PRO A 122 -6.80 -18.99 -20.20
CA PRO A 122 -8.10 -18.38 -19.91
C PRO A 122 -8.61 -18.79 -18.52
N ALA A 123 -9.35 -17.89 -17.88
CA ALA A 123 -10.06 -18.14 -16.63
C ALA A 123 -11.54 -18.46 -16.92
N GLU A 124 -11.82 -19.70 -17.35
CA GLU A 124 -13.16 -20.11 -17.82
C GLU A 124 -14.28 -19.94 -16.77
N THR A 125 -13.94 -19.92 -15.49
CA THR A 125 -14.88 -19.71 -14.38
C THR A 125 -15.13 -18.23 -14.07
N SER A 126 -14.29 -17.33 -14.57
CA SER A 126 -14.47 -15.89 -14.40
C SER A 126 -15.61 -15.38 -15.28
N THR A 127 -16.40 -14.45 -14.76
CA THR A 127 -17.48 -13.76 -15.46
C THR A 127 -17.09 -12.32 -15.84
N SER A 128 -15.82 -11.93 -15.67
CA SER A 128 -15.34 -10.60 -16.03
C SER A 128 -15.52 -10.31 -17.52
N TYR A 129 -16.08 -9.14 -17.85
CA TYR A 129 -16.23 -8.67 -19.24
C TYR A 129 -14.99 -7.95 -19.77
N THR A 130 -14.07 -7.55 -18.90
CA THR A 130 -12.84 -6.82 -19.25
C THR A 130 -11.64 -7.75 -19.42
N CYS A 131 -11.82 -9.04 -19.15
CA CYS A 131 -10.71 -10.00 -19.01
C CYS A 131 -9.64 -9.54 -18.01
N THR A 132 -10.04 -8.70 -17.05
CA THR A 132 -9.15 -8.07 -16.09
C THR A 132 -9.69 -8.31 -14.68
N ALA A 133 -8.78 -8.50 -13.72
CA ALA A 133 -9.04 -8.49 -12.30
C ALA A 133 -8.12 -7.46 -11.65
N ALA A 134 -8.67 -6.30 -11.30
CA ALA A 134 -7.98 -5.22 -10.64
C ALA A 134 -8.94 -4.59 -9.62
N SER A 135 -8.44 -4.27 -8.43
CA SER A 135 -9.19 -3.47 -7.47
C SER A 135 -9.17 -2.00 -7.92
N VAL A 136 -10.29 -1.29 -7.77
CA VAL A 136 -10.29 0.14 -8.09
C VAL A 136 -9.60 0.90 -6.96
N GLY A 137 -8.46 1.52 -7.29
CA GLY A 137 -7.64 2.29 -6.37
C GLY A 137 -8.13 3.72 -6.29
N CYS A 138 -9.26 3.98 -5.63
CA CYS A 138 -9.89 5.30 -5.60
C CYS A 138 -9.07 6.40 -4.93
N ASP A 139 -7.97 6.07 -4.25
CA ASP A 139 -7.00 7.05 -3.79
C ASP A 139 -5.73 7.08 -4.65
N ALA A 140 -5.49 6.05 -5.50
CA ALA A 140 -4.31 5.81 -6.35
C ALA A 140 -2.94 6.01 -5.65
N ILE A 141 -2.98 6.13 -4.33
CA ILE A 141 -1.97 6.67 -3.44
C ILE A 141 -1.07 5.54 -2.92
N PRO A 142 -1.61 4.39 -2.47
CA PRO A 142 -0.78 3.34 -1.89
C PRO A 142 0.13 2.68 -2.92
N ARG A 143 -0.22 2.72 -4.23
CA ARG A 143 0.57 2.20 -5.36
C ARG A 143 1.23 0.86 -5.04
N ASN A 144 0.50 -0.06 -4.41
CA ASN A 144 0.98 -1.37 -3.99
C ASN A 144 -0.02 -2.46 -4.41
N ALA A 145 -0.73 -2.24 -5.51
CA ALA A 145 -1.78 -3.13 -5.95
C ALA A 145 -1.28 -4.14 -6.98
N ILE A 146 -1.97 -5.28 -7.05
CA ILE A 146 -1.75 -6.28 -8.08
C ILE A 146 -2.97 -6.28 -8.99
N ALA A 147 -2.74 -6.27 -10.29
CA ALA A 147 -3.76 -6.53 -11.28
C ALA A 147 -3.40 -7.74 -12.12
N ARG A 148 -4.42 -8.45 -12.58
CA ARG A 148 -4.29 -9.59 -13.50
C ARG A 148 -5.05 -9.33 -14.79
N ILE A 149 -4.49 -9.76 -15.91
CA ILE A 149 -5.23 -9.90 -17.17
C ILE A 149 -5.17 -11.34 -17.65
N VAL A 150 -6.29 -11.82 -18.19
CA VAL A 150 -6.43 -13.19 -18.68
C VAL A 150 -6.75 -13.21 -20.18
N PRO A 151 -6.32 -14.23 -20.96
CA PRO A 151 -6.63 -14.33 -22.39
C PRO A 151 -8.11 -14.61 -22.71
N GLY A 152 -8.96 -14.80 -21.70
CA GLY A 152 -10.37 -15.05 -21.87
C GLY A 152 -11.07 -15.42 -20.57
N THR A 153 -12.37 -15.18 -20.55
CA THR A 153 -13.32 -15.51 -19.48
C THR A 153 -14.61 -16.07 -20.11
N ALA A 154 -15.64 -16.34 -19.29
CA ALA A 154 -16.96 -16.70 -19.82
C ALA A 154 -17.63 -15.57 -20.63
N ASN A 155 -17.30 -14.30 -20.36
CA ASN A 155 -17.95 -13.11 -20.93
C ASN A 155 -17.03 -12.26 -21.80
N CYS A 156 -15.74 -12.58 -21.85
CA CYS A 156 -14.73 -11.88 -22.64
C CYS A 156 -13.89 -12.92 -23.39
N THR A 157 -13.96 -12.90 -24.72
CA THR A 157 -13.27 -13.88 -25.57
C THR A 157 -12.32 -13.15 -26.50
N ASP A 158 -11.05 -13.57 -26.51
CA ASP A 158 -9.99 -13.02 -27.37
C ASP A 158 -9.80 -11.50 -27.17
N PRO A 159 -9.53 -11.04 -25.92
CA PRO A 159 -9.33 -9.62 -25.65
C PRO A 159 -8.06 -9.10 -26.32
N ASP A 160 -8.09 -7.82 -26.69
CA ASP A 160 -6.85 -7.09 -26.93
C ASP A 160 -6.13 -6.90 -25.59
N ARG A 161 -4.99 -7.59 -25.44
CA ARG A 161 -4.27 -7.62 -24.16
C ARG A 161 -3.73 -6.27 -23.73
N LEU A 162 -3.38 -5.40 -24.68
CA LEU A 162 -2.90 -4.06 -24.37
C LEU A 162 -4.04 -3.22 -23.79
N GLN A 163 -5.22 -3.23 -24.41
CA GLN A 163 -6.40 -2.57 -23.85
C GLN A 163 -6.79 -3.16 -22.48
N SER A 164 -6.79 -4.49 -22.30
CA SER A 164 -7.02 -5.10 -20.96
C SER A 164 -6.01 -4.60 -19.93
N ALA A 165 -4.72 -4.52 -20.28
CA ALA A 165 -3.69 -4.01 -19.38
C ALA A 165 -3.88 -2.52 -19.05
N LEU A 166 -4.35 -1.71 -20.00
CA LEU A 166 -4.67 -0.30 -19.78
C LEU A 166 -5.92 -0.12 -18.91
N ILE A 167 -6.93 -0.98 -19.07
CA ILE A 167 -8.09 -1.03 -18.15
C ILE A 167 -7.61 -1.38 -16.75
N ALA A 168 -6.75 -2.40 -16.62
CA ALA A 168 -6.18 -2.80 -15.34
C ALA A 168 -5.46 -1.64 -14.66
N PHE A 169 -4.56 -0.99 -15.39
CA PHE A 169 -3.84 0.18 -14.91
C PHE A 169 -4.78 1.34 -14.54
N GLY A 170 -5.77 1.63 -15.39
CA GLY A 170 -6.78 2.65 -15.14
C GLY A 170 -7.55 2.39 -13.84
N SER A 171 -8.04 1.17 -13.64
CA SER A 171 -8.70 0.77 -12.39
C SER A 171 -7.80 0.95 -11.17
N LEU A 172 -6.53 0.50 -11.23
CA LEU A 172 -5.56 0.73 -10.15
C LEU A 172 -5.30 2.22 -9.87
N SER A 173 -5.53 3.07 -10.88
CA SER A 173 -5.39 4.53 -10.83
C SER A 173 -6.67 5.25 -10.38
N GLY A 174 -7.72 4.50 -10.02
CA GLY A 174 -9.02 5.06 -9.63
C GLY A 174 -9.90 5.50 -10.80
N LEU A 175 -9.52 5.17 -12.04
CA LEU A 175 -10.40 5.34 -13.19
C LEU A 175 -11.48 4.26 -13.18
N GLU A 176 -12.66 4.65 -13.63
CA GLU A 176 -13.81 3.78 -13.79
C GLU A 176 -14.23 3.75 -15.26
N HIS A 177 -15.10 2.80 -15.60
CA HIS A 177 -15.55 2.62 -16.97
C HIS A 177 -16.36 3.82 -17.49
N ASP A 178 -16.20 4.11 -18.77
CA ASP A 178 -16.88 5.20 -19.44
C ASP A 178 -17.57 4.80 -20.76
N ASP A 179 -18.32 5.74 -21.35
CA ASP A 179 -19.06 5.56 -22.59
C ASP A 179 -18.35 6.12 -23.85
N ASP A 180 -17.09 6.52 -23.77
CA ASP A 180 -16.32 7.03 -24.91
C ASP A 180 -15.62 5.89 -25.67
N PRO A 181 -16.05 5.55 -26.90
CA PRO A 181 -15.47 4.44 -27.67
C PRO A 181 -14.03 4.67 -28.13
N THR A 182 -13.42 5.82 -27.81
CA THR A 182 -12.02 6.13 -28.07
C THR A 182 -11.12 5.95 -26.84
N ASP A 183 -11.71 5.73 -25.66
CA ASP A 183 -11.00 5.52 -24.40
C ASP A 183 -10.69 4.02 -24.15
N PRO A 184 -9.52 3.65 -23.60
CA PRO A 184 -9.26 2.30 -23.11
C PRO A 184 -10.28 1.83 -22.07
N MET A 185 -10.81 2.74 -21.25
CA MET A 185 -11.83 2.50 -20.21
C MET A 185 -13.24 2.29 -20.77
N TYR A 186 -13.43 2.40 -22.09
CA TYR A 186 -14.71 2.23 -22.75
C TYR A 186 -15.40 0.91 -22.38
N TYR A 187 -16.67 1.00 -22.02
CA TYR A 187 -17.49 -0.15 -21.68
C TYR A 187 -18.86 -0.07 -22.36
N ARG A 188 -19.18 -1.05 -23.21
CA ARG A 188 -20.50 -1.16 -23.83
C ARG A 188 -21.53 -1.65 -22.84
N GLY A 189 -22.75 -1.11 -22.93
CA GLY A 189 -23.90 -1.69 -22.24
C GLY A 189 -24.15 -3.15 -22.66
N ILE A 190 -24.78 -3.96 -21.80
CA ILE A 190 -25.10 -5.37 -22.09
C ILE A 190 -25.95 -5.54 -23.35
N ALA A 191 -26.83 -4.58 -23.64
CA ALA A 191 -27.65 -4.60 -24.86
C ALA A 191 -26.80 -4.70 -26.13
N ASP A 192 -25.56 -4.20 -26.08
CA ASP A 192 -24.58 -4.18 -27.17
C ASP A 192 -23.46 -5.22 -26.97
N GLY A 193 -23.68 -6.23 -26.10
CA GLY A 193 -22.77 -7.34 -25.85
C GLY A 193 -21.98 -7.26 -24.55
N GLY A 194 -21.99 -6.10 -23.87
CA GLY A 194 -21.24 -5.88 -22.63
C GLY A 194 -19.73 -5.74 -22.84
N GLY A 195 -19.08 -5.01 -21.94
CA GLY A 195 -17.62 -4.93 -21.89
C GLY A 195 -16.97 -4.05 -22.96
N PRO A 196 -15.63 -4.01 -22.99
CA PRO A 196 -14.87 -3.28 -24.00
C PRO A 196 -15.16 -3.75 -25.43
N ASP A 197 -14.96 -2.85 -26.40
CA ASP A 197 -15.03 -3.21 -27.82
C ASP A 197 -13.70 -3.76 -28.33
N TRP A 198 -13.44 -5.03 -28.08
CA TRP A 198 -12.24 -5.74 -28.54
C TRP A 198 -12.06 -5.75 -30.06
N SER A 199 -13.09 -5.41 -30.85
CA SER A 199 -12.97 -5.31 -32.31
C SER A 199 -12.32 -4.00 -32.77
N ASN A 200 -12.28 -3.00 -31.90
CA ASN A 200 -11.68 -1.70 -32.15
C ASN A 200 -10.92 -1.23 -30.89
N PRO A 201 -9.81 -1.89 -30.55
CA PRO A 201 -9.11 -1.62 -29.30
C PRO A 201 -8.51 -0.22 -29.28
N THR A 202 -8.60 0.40 -28.12
CA THR A 202 -8.12 1.76 -27.84
C THR A 202 -6.94 1.69 -26.91
N THR A 203 -5.94 2.54 -27.18
CA THR A 203 -4.64 2.51 -26.49
C THR A 203 -4.21 3.89 -26.01
N THR A 204 -5.13 4.85 -26.02
CA THR A 204 -4.87 6.25 -25.66
C THR A 204 -6.04 6.75 -24.83
N PHE A 205 -5.76 7.11 -23.58
CA PHE A 205 -6.74 7.72 -22.68
C PHE A 205 -7.29 9.03 -23.26
N SER A 206 -8.61 9.14 -23.27
CA SER A 206 -9.34 10.26 -23.86
C SER A 206 -9.22 11.50 -22.98
N ASP A 207 -8.89 12.63 -23.60
CA ASP A 207 -8.92 13.96 -22.97
C ASP A 207 -10.26 14.65 -23.22
N MET A 208 -11.34 13.88 -23.06
CA MET A 208 -12.71 14.34 -23.17
C MET A 208 -13.48 13.83 -21.96
N CYS A 209 -14.42 14.64 -21.48
CA CYS A 209 -15.37 14.18 -20.48
C CYS A 209 -16.38 13.23 -21.12
N SER A 210 -16.45 12.02 -20.58
CA SER A 210 -17.35 10.93 -20.96
C SER A 210 -18.21 10.54 -19.76
N ASN A 211 -19.40 9.98 -20.00
CA ASN A 211 -20.25 9.56 -18.88
C ASN A 211 -19.68 8.28 -18.28
N LEU A 212 -19.65 8.23 -16.95
CA LEU A 212 -19.38 7.01 -16.22
C LEU A 212 -20.48 5.98 -16.51
N VAL A 213 -20.08 4.74 -16.72
CA VAL A 213 -21.00 3.63 -16.91
C VAL A 213 -21.38 3.05 -15.54
N GLU A 214 -22.32 3.69 -14.85
CA GLU A 214 -22.79 3.28 -13.51
C GLU A 214 -23.67 2.03 -13.52
N ILE A 215 -24.34 1.78 -14.65
CA ILE A 215 -25.38 0.76 -14.79
C ILE A 215 -25.15 0.05 -16.10
N ILE A 216 -24.84 -1.24 -16.01
CA ILE A 216 -24.96 -2.11 -17.16
C ILE A 216 -26.46 -2.24 -17.45
N ASP A 217 -26.92 -1.47 -18.44
CA ASP A 217 -28.32 -1.22 -18.78
C ASP A 217 -29.23 -2.46 -18.66
N GLY A 218 -29.97 -2.55 -17.56
CA GLY A 218 -30.91 -3.62 -17.25
C GLY A 218 -31.36 -3.62 -15.79
N ASP A 219 -32.63 -3.93 -15.53
CA ASP A 219 -33.23 -4.09 -14.18
C ASP A 219 -32.60 -5.24 -13.34
N ASP A 220 -31.40 -5.72 -13.68
CA ASP A 220 -30.69 -6.77 -12.95
C ASP A 220 -29.67 -6.14 -11.97
N PRO A 221 -30.02 -5.99 -10.68
CA PRO A 221 -29.12 -5.44 -9.67
C PRO A 221 -27.91 -6.34 -9.39
N ALA A 222 -27.80 -7.52 -10.01
CA ALA A 222 -26.61 -8.36 -9.94
C ALA A 222 -25.49 -7.92 -10.90
N LEU A 223 -25.74 -6.95 -11.79
CA LEU A 223 -24.81 -6.52 -12.84
C LEU A 223 -24.53 -5.01 -12.82
N THR A 224 -24.91 -4.31 -11.76
CA THR A 224 -24.43 -2.94 -11.53
C THR A 224 -23.00 -3.01 -11.01
N ASP A 225 -22.05 -2.35 -11.67
CA ASP A 225 -20.77 -1.98 -11.05
C ASP A 225 -21.01 -0.60 -10.41
N PRO A 226 -21.45 -0.54 -9.14
CA PRO A 226 -21.66 0.75 -8.51
C PRO A 226 -20.33 1.50 -8.53
N LEU A 227 -20.36 2.80 -8.84
CA LEU A 227 -19.18 3.64 -8.75
C LEU A 227 -18.48 3.38 -7.41
N GLN A 228 -17.28 2.84 -7.50
CA GLN A 228 -16.43 2.46 -6.40
C GLN A 228 -15.75 3.72 -5.84
N CYS A 229 -15.47 4.68 -6.72
CA CYS A 229 -14.86 5.93 -6.32
C CYS A 229 -15.89 7.02 -6.01
N PRO A 230 -15.68 7.82 -4.95
CA PRO A 230 -16.53 8.96 -4.67
C PRO A 230 -16.59 9.89 -5.88
N THR A 231 -17.76 10.46 -6.17
CA THR A 231 -17.97 11.36 -7.30
C THR A 231 -16.97 12.53 -7.35
N LEU A 232 -16.45 12.95 -6.19
CA LEU A 232 -15.43 14.00 -6.07
C LEU A 232 -14.15 13.70 -6.86
N TYR A 233 -13.78 12.44 -7.02
CA TYR A 233 -12.59 12.04 -7.76
C TYR A 233 -12.72 12.35 -9.25
N HIS A 234 -13.90 12.06 -9.82
CA HIS A 234 -14.17 12.29 -11.24
C HIS A 234 -14.57 13.73 -11.53
N GLN A 235 -15.32 14.37 -10.62
CA GLN A 235 -15.70 15.79 -10.70
C GLN A 235 -14.51 16.75 -10.73
N ALA A 236 -13.36 16.35 -10.20
CA ALA A 236 -12.15 17.19 -10.27
C ALA A 236 -11.70 17.43 -11.71
N ASN A 237 -12.06 16.52 -12.64
CA ASN A 237 -11.56 16.50 -14.01
C ASN A 237 -12.64 16.84 -15.06
N CYS A 238 -13.90 16.96 -14.64
CA CYS A 238 -15.05 17.26 -15.50
C CYS A 238 -16.02 18.26 -14.86
N GLU A 239 -16.73 19.03 -15.69
CA GLU A 239 -17.68 20.05 -15.19
C GLU A 239 -18.99 19.46 -14.67
N GLU A 240 -19.40 18.27 -15.13
CA GLU A 240 -20.67 17.64 -14.78
C GLU A 240 -20.49 16.40 -13.88
N ASP A 241 -21.43 16.20 -12.97
CA ASP A 241 -21.49 15.01 -12.11
C ASP A 241 -21.72 13.75 -12.97
N GLY A 242 -21.08 12.64 -12.59
CA GLY A 242 -21.21 11.37 -13.31
C GLY A 242 -20.40 11.30 -14.60
N GLN A 243 -19.48 12.23 -14.83
CA GLN A 243 -18.51 12.17 -15.93
C GLN A 243 -17.10 11.95 -15.42
N THR A 244 -16.26 11.36 -16.26
CA THR A 244 -14.82 11.22 -16.04
C THR A 244 -14.03 11.69 -17.25
N ASN A 245 -12.78 12.09 -17.04
CA ASN A 245 -11.80 12.34 -18.08
C ASN A 245 -10.55 11.56 -17.68
N SER A 246 -10.35 10.41 -18.32
CA SER A 246 -9.31 9.46 -17.97
C SER A 246 -7.92 10.07 -18.11
N HIS A 247 -7.68 10.86 -19.16
CA HIS A 247 -6.41 11.52 -19.39
C HIS A 247 -6.08 12.51 -18.27
N GLN A 248 -7.01 13.42 -17.94
CA GLN A 248 -6.81 14.40 -16.87
C GLN A 248 -6.70 13.73 -15.51
N GLY A 249 -7.46 12.64 -15.29
CA GLY A 249 -7.32 11.81 -14.10
C GLY A 249 -5.90 11.28 -13.93
N LEU A 250 -5.33 10.69 -14.98
CA LEU A 250 -3.95 10.19 -14.93
C LEU A 250 -2.91 11.31 -14.79
N LEU A 251 -3.08 12.45 -15.46
CA LEU A 251 -2.20 13.62 -15.29
C LEU A 251 -2.26 14.17 -13.86
N GLY A 252 -3.45 14.24 -13.26
CA GLY A 252 -3.65 14.69 -11.89
C GLY A 252 -3.05 13.73 -10.87
N THR A 253 -3.08 12.42 -11.16
CA THR A 253 -2.53 11.38 -10.27
C THR A 253 -1.01 11.25 -10.39
N TYR A 254 -0.48 11.21 -11.62
CA TYR A 254 0.91 10.82 -11.88
C TYR A 254 1.81 11.94 -12.40
N GLY A 255 1.23 13.03 -12.89
CA GLY A 255 1.94 14.17 -13.45
C GLY A 255 2.08 14.08 -14.96
N ALA A 256 2.49 15.19 -15.56
CA ALA A 256 2.63 15.31 -17.01
C ALA A 256 4.04 14.99 -17.49
N GLY A 257 4.11 14.31 -18.63
CA GLY A 257 5.32 14.16 -19.42
C GLY A 257 5.94 12.76 -19.36
N PRO A 258 6.91 12.48 -20.25
CA PRO A 258 7.61 11.21 -20.30
C PRO A 258 8.31 10.96 -18.98
N TRP A 259 8.38 9.68 -18.61
CA TRP A 259 9.33 9.22 -17.61
C TRP A 259 10.73 9.68 -17.98
N ILE A 260 11.39 10.39 -17.07
CA ILE A 260 12.79 10.76 -17.22
C ILE A 260 13.59 9.70 -16.46
N GLU A 261 14.34 8.89 -17.20
CA GLU A 261 15.23 7.89 -16.61
C GLU A 261 16.19 8.56 -15.64
N ASP A 262 16.17 8.08 -14.40
CA ASP A 262 17.18 8.40 -13.40
C ASP A 262 18.18 7.25 -13.31
N THR A 263 19.45 7.60 -13.21
CA THR A 263 20.58 6.65 -13.14
C THR A 263 21.42 6.85 -11.88
N THR A 264 21.05 7.78 -11.02
CA THR A 264 21.74 8.07 -9.78
C THR A 264 20.98 7.48 -8.60
N PRO A 265 21.63 6.72 -7.72
CA PRO A 265 20.99 6.28 -6.49
C PRO A 265 20.83 7.45 -5.50
N PRO A 266 19.93 7.32 -4.53
CA PRO A 266 19.80 8.28 -3.44
C PRO A 266 21.11 8.53 -2.70
N VAL A 267 21.21 9.69 -2.06
CA VAL A 267 22.35 10.09 -1.24
C VAL A 267 21.94 10.17 0.22
N ILE A 268 22.77 9.65 1.11
CA ILE A 268 22.63 9.84 2.56
C ILE A 268 23.27 11.17 2.93
N ASP A 269 22.45 12.18 3.23
CA ASP A 269 22.90 13.52 3.64
C ASP A 269 23.31 13.57 5.11
N ALA A 270 22.58 12.84 5.96
CA ALA A 270 22.88 12.67 7.37
C ALA A 270 22.45 11.28 7.84
N LEU A 271 23.21 10.71 8.78
CA LEU A 271 22.90 9.42 9.39
C LEU A 271 23.28 9.47 10.87
N THR A 272 22.28 9.29 11.73
CA THR A 272 22.42 9.15 13.17
C THR A 272 22.05 7.72 13.52
N VAL A 273 23.06 6.92 13.88
CA VAL A 273 22.90 5.53 14.31
C VAL A 273 23.93 5.24 15.40
N PRO A 274 23.74 4.21 16.23
CA PRO A 274 24.78 3.75 17.14
C PRO A 274 26.10 3.54 16.39
N ARG A 275 27.21 3.79 17.06
CA ARG A 275 28.51 3.47 16.44
C ARG A 275 28.61 1.95 16.26
N ASP A 276 29.12 1.51 15.13
CA ASP A 276 29.35 0.07 14.91
C ASP A 276 30.27 -0.53 15.99
N GLY A 277 29.85 -1.67 16.53
CA GLY A 277 30.45 -2.36 17.68
C GLY A 277 30.25 -1.66 19.03
N SER A 278 29.36 -0.66 19.14
CA SER A 278 29.10 0.02 20.41
C SER A 278 28.28 -0.84 21.37
N THR A 279 28.35 -0.44 22.64
CA THR A 279 27.58 -1.03 23.72
C THR A 279 26.76 0.07 24.37
N LEU A 280 25.46 -0.13 24.50
CA LEU A 280 24.48 0.84 24.95
C LEU A 280 23.91 0.44 26.31
N ASP A 281 23.89 1.36 27.26
CA ASP A 281 23.17 1.24 28.53
C ASP A 281 21.71 1.69 28.31
N PRO A 282 20.72 0.78 28.40
CA PRO A 282 19.33 1.08 28.07
C PRO A 282 18.67 2.15 28.96
N TYR A 283 19.32 2.60 30.04
CA TYR A 283 18.81 3.69 30.89
C TYR A 283 19.54 5.02 30.73
N ARG A 284 20.66 5.04 30.00
CA ARG A 284 21.51 6.23 29.88
C ARG A 284 21.72 6.66 28.45
N ASP A 285 21.75 5.69 27.54
CA ASP A 285 21.97 5.93 26.13
C ASP A 285 20.62 5.95 25.42
N GLU A 286 20.38 7.02 24.67
CA GLU A 286 19.23 7.14 23.80
C GLU A 286 19.52 6.34 22.52
N LEU A 287 18.61 5.42 22.18
CA LEU A 287 18.71 4.65 20.95
C LEU A 287 18.07 5.44 19.82
N GLU A 288 18.89 6.18 19.08
CA GLU A 288 18.46 7.00 17.96
C GLU A 288 18.86 6.34 16.63
N PHE A 289 17.87 6.19 15.75
CA PHE A 289 18.06 5.83 14.35
C PHE A 289 17.35 6.88 13.51
N ASP A 290 18.14 7.70 12.82
CA ASP A 290 17.62 8.71 11.92
C ASP A 290 18.51 8.80 10.68
N ALA A 291 17.89 9.08 9.55
CA ALA A 291 18.58 9.35 8.31
C ALA A 291 17.88 10.51 7.60
N ALA A 292 18.69 11.39 7.01
CA ALA A 292 18.24 12.31 5.98
C ALA A 292 18.78 11.78 4.65
N LEU A 293 17.87 11.52 3.72
CA LEU A 293 18.23 11.10 2.37
C LEU A 293 17.64 12.08 1.36
N SER A 294 18.36 12.28 0.28
CA SER A 294 17.89 13.04 -0.88
C SER A 294 18.18 12.27 -2.16
N ASP A 295 17.47 12.65 -3.20
CA ASP A 295 17.66 12.16 -4.55
C ASP A 295 17.44 13.34 -5.52
N ASP A 296 18.07 13.33 -6.69
CA ASP A 296 17.97 14.45 -7.62
C ASP A 296 16.62 14.51 -8.34
N ASN A 297 15.87 13.40 -8.38
CA ASN A 297 14.48 13.33 -8.83
C ASN A 297 13.46 13.67 -7.72
N GLY A 298 13.90 13.73 -6.46
CA GLY A 298 13.09 14.07 -5.29
C GLY A 298 12.34 12.91 -4.62
N TRP A 299 12.51 11.67 -5.09
CA TRP A 299 11.82 10.48 -4.60
C TRP A 299 12.79 9.49 -3.94
N VAL A 300 12.58 9.22 -2.66
CA VAL A 300 13.36 8.24 -1.90
C VAL A 300 12.43 7.30 -1.14
N PHE A 301 12.67 6.00 -1.29
CA PHE A 301 12.02 4.93 -0.54
C PHE A 301 13.04 4.25 0.35
N VAL A 302 12.65 3.94 1.58
CA VAL A 302 13.56 3.46 2.61
C VAL A 302 13.01 2.19 3.24
N ARG A 303 13.92 1.31 3.64
CA ARG A 303 13.67 0.24 4.59
C ARG A 303 14.71 0.24 5.70
N TRP A 304 14.23 0.22 6.93
CA TRP A 304 15.03 -0.07 8.12
C TRP A 304 14.75 -1.48 8.58
N THR A 305 15.78 -2.25 8.92
CA THR A 305 15.64 -3.60 9.50
C THR A 305 16.49 -3.72 10.75
N LEU A 306 15.85 -3.96 11.90
CA LEU A 306 16.49 -4.34 13.14
C LEU A 306 16.40 -5.85 13.31
N GLN A 307 17.52 -6.52 13.55
CA GLN A 307 17.57 -7.96 13.75
C GLN A 307 18.33 -8.33 15.03
N SER A 308 17.76 -9.26 15.80
CA SER A 308 18.48 -9.91 16.91
C SER A 308 17.85 -11.24 17.32
N PRO A 309 18.66 -12.25 17.70
CA PRO A 309 18.14 -13.48 18.31
C PRO A 309 17.29 -13.26 19.57
N VAL A 310 17.53 -12.17 20.32
CA VAL A 310 16.77 -11.90 21.55
C VAL A 310 15.36 -11.37 21.28
N LEU A 311 15.05 -11.02 20.03
CA LEU A 311 13.71 -10.62 19.60
C LEU A 311 12.84 -11.83 19.23
N ILE A 312 13.42 -13.00 19.00
CA ILE A 312 12.66 -14.20 18.57
C ILE A 312 11.60 -14.56 19.62
N GLY A 313 10.34 -14.65 19.16
CA GLY A 313 9.19 -15.00 19.99
C GLY A 313 8.53 -13.83 20.71
N LEU A 314 9.03 -12.60 20.53
CA LEU A 314 8.28 -11.41 20.92
C LEU A 314 7.08 -11.20 19.98
N PRO A 315 6.00 -10.55 20.45
CA PRO A 315 4.91 -10.12 19.59
C PRO A 315 5.43 -9.24 18.44
N ASP A 316 4.83 -9.39 17.27
CA ASP A 316 5.15 -8.56 16.10
C ASP A 316 6.63 -8.65 15.67
N VAL A 317 7.28 -9.79 15.94
CA VAL A 317 8.62 -10.10 15.43
C VAL A 317 8.54 -11.34 14.55
N ASP A 318 9.23 -11.32 13.42
CA ASP A 318 9.29 -12.49 12.55
C ASP A 318 10.05 -13.67 13.18
N ALA A 319 10.01 -14.83 12.52
CA ALA A 319 10.67 -16.04 13.01
C ALA A 319 12.21 -15.93 13.09
N ASP A 320 12.81 -14.97 12.40
CA ASP A 320 14.25 -14.71 12.36
C ASP A 320 14.70 -13.65 13.38
N GLY A 321 13.77 -13.11 14.18
CA GLY A 321 14.05 -12.04 15.13
C GLY A 321 14.21 -10.68 14.45
N LYS A 322 13.54 -10.44 13.31
CA LYS A 322 13.58 -9.18 12.58
C LYS A 322 12.32 -8.37 12.80
N ILE A 323 12.54 -7.06 12.88
CA ILE A 323 11.54 -6.01 12.82
C ILE A 323 11.99 -5.08 11.72
N CYS A 324 11.09 -4.61 10.87
CA CYS A 324 11.45 -3.64 9.84
C CYS A 324 10.40 -2.55 9.72
N LYS A 325 10.78 -1.43 9.11
CA LYS A 325 9.90 -0.30 8.74
C LYS A 325 10.20 0.08 7.30
N SER A 326 9.18 0.32 6.48
CA SER A 326 9.38 0.57 5.04
C SER A 326 8.36 1.55 4.48
N THR A 327 8.73 2.35 3.48
CA THR A 327 7.83 3.35 2.87
C THR A 327 6.52 2.77 2.36
N ASN A 328 6.52 1.56 1.80
CA ASN A 328 5.36 0.96 1.14
C ASN A 328 4.63 -0.10 2.00
N ARG A 329 4.88 -0.12 3.31
CA ARG A 329 4.35 -1.13 4.23
C ARG A 329 4.68 -2.59 3.88
N ALA A 330 5.80 -2.87 3.21
CA ALA A 330 6.27 -4.23 3.01
C ALA A 330 6.80 -4.90 4.29
N CYS A 331 6.82 -4.17 5.40
CA CYS A 331 7.27 -4.67 6.68
C CYS A 331 6.14 -5.22 7.53
N VAL A 332 6.35 -6.42 8.10
CA VAL A 332 5.43 -7.11 9.03
C VAL A 332 4.88 -6.17 10.10
N VAL A 333 5.72 -5.23 10.55
CA VAL A 333 5.38 -4.17 11.50
C VAL A 333 5.59 -2.82 10.84
N ASP A 334 4.59 -2.35 10.12
CA ASP A 334 4.63 -0.98 9.62
C ASP A 334 4.05 -0.01 10.66
N PHE A 335 4.86 0.93 11.13
CA PHE A 335 4.40 1.94 12.11
C PHE A 335 3.62 3.01 11.37
N GLU A 336 2.41 3.32 11.85
CA GLU A 336 1.40 4.15 11.18
C GLU A 336 2.01 5.37 10.45
N LEU A 337 1.96 5.34 9.11
CA LEU A 337 2.12 6.53 8.28
C LEU A 337 0.97 7.48 8.58
N THR A 338 1.20 8.47 9.44
CA THR A 338 0.24 9.54 9.65
C THR A 338 0.29 10.47 8.43
N THR A 339 -0.60 10.22 7.48
CA THR A 339 -1.20 11.18 6.52
C THR A 339 -0.58 11.41 5.13
N LEU A 340 0.58 10.88 4.75
CA LEU A 340 1.04 10.94 3.35
C LEU A 340 1.69 9.61 2.91
N PRO A 341 1.43 9.13 1.67
CA PRO A 341 2.08 7.95 1.09
C PRO A 341 3.49 8.22 0.54
N TYR A 342 3.91 9.48 0.59
CA TYR A 342 5.21 9.96 0.17
C TYR A 342 5.92 10.54 1.40
N TYR A 343 7.22 10.30 1.47
CA TYR A 343 8.08 10.84 2.52
C TYR A 343 8.07 12.38 2.49
N ASP A 344 7.89 13.00 3.66
CA ASP A 344 8.22 14.41 3.85
C ASP A 344 9.64 14.49 4.43
N PRO A 345 10.65 14.96 3.66
CA PRO A 345 12.02 15.15 4.15
C PRO A 345 12.15 16.04 5.38
N ALA A 346 11.14 16.85 5.69
CA ALA A 346 11.10 17.64 6.91
C ALA A 346 10.78 16.84 8.18
N LEU A 347 10.22 15.63 8.06
CA LEU A 347 9.81 14.80 9.20
C LEU A 347 10.86 13.77 9.66
N GLY A 348 11.95 13.58 8.87
CA GLY A 348 12.96 12.55 9.15
C GLY A 348 12.42 11.13 8.97
N PHE A 349 13.26 10.11 9.18
CA PHE A 349 12.80 8.71 9.24
C PHE A 349 12.81 8.24 10.70
N PRO A 350 11.93 8.77 11.58
CA PRO A 350 11.94 8.36 12.98
C PRO A 350 11.57 6.89 13.06
N VAL A 351 12.52 6.07 13.50
CA VAL A 351 12.27 4.73 14.00
C VAL A 351 11.58 4.88 15.37
N PRO A 352 10.60 4.03 15.72
CA PRO A 352 10.00 4.09 17.06
C PRO A 352 11.07 4.09 18.13
N GLU A 353 10.86 4.91 19.15
CA GLU A 353 11.60 4.80 20.40
C GLU A 353 11.31 3.40 20.96
N PHE A 354 12.29 2.50 20.86
CA PHE A 354 12.25 1.27 21.62
C PHE A 354 12.51 1.65 23.08
N GLU A 355 11.46 2.00 23.82
CA GLU A 355 11.58 2.40 25.22
C GLU A 355 12.36 1.36 26.04
N THR A 356 12.34 0.08 25.64
CA THR A 356 13.29 -0.94 26.13
C THR A 356 13.55 -2.04 25.08
N LEU A 357 14.75 -2.08 24.49
CA LEU A 357 15.25 -3.29 23.82
C LEU A 357 15.76 -4.30 24.87
N PRO A 358 15.45 -5.61 24.75
CA PRO A 358 16.06 -6.63 25.60
C PRO A 358 17.60 -6.60 25.51
N PRO A 359 18.33 -6.95 26.57
CA PRO A 359 19.77 -7.08 26.51
C PRO A 359 20.18 -8.13 25.46
N GLY A 360 21.13 -7.79 24.59
CA GLY A 360 21.54 -8.66 23.50
C GLY A 360 22.33 -7.93 22.41
N ASP A 361 22.77 -8.69 21.41
CA ASP A 361 23.45 -8.18 20.23
C ASP A 361 22.44 -7.92 19.11
N TYR A 362 22.54 -6.76 18.48
CA TYR A 362 21.65 -6.28 17.44
C TYR A 362 22.41 -5.94 16.17
N THR A 363 21.72 -6.05 15.04
CA THR A 363 22.16 -5.52 13.76
C THR A 363 21.05 -4.65 13.19
N MET A 364 21.38 -3.41 12.84
CA MET A 364 20.50 -2.48 12.12
C MET A 364 20.98 -2.36 10.67
N THR A 365 20.05 -2.39 9.72
CA THR A 365 20.33 -2.17 8.30
C THR A 365 19.41 -1.09 7.73
N LEU A 366 20.01 -0.11 7.06
CA LEU A 366 19.32 0.89 6.24
C LEU A 366 19.49 0.53 4.76
N GLU A 367 18.38 0.49 4.05
CA GLU A 367 18.33 0.38 2.59
C GLU A 367 17.52 1.54 2.02
N ALA A 368 17.92 2.03 0.85
CA ALA A 368 17.18 3.05 0.14
C ALA A 368 17.23 2.84 -1.37
N SER A 369 16.17 3.26 -2.04
CA SER A 369 15.98 3.23 -3.49
C SER A 369 15.27 4.49 -3.96
N ASP A 370 15.51 4.91 -5.18
CA ASP A 370 14.66 5.85 -5.89
C ASP A 370 13.50 5.13 -6.60
N LEU A 371 12.70 5.86 -7.41
CA LEU A 371 11.65 5.27 -8.25
C LEU A 371 12.18 4.49 -9.46
N SER A 372 13.37 4.82 -9.98
CA SER A 372 13.98 4.11 -11.11
C SER A 372 14.58 2.75 -10.71
N GLY A 373 14.65 2.46 -9.41
CA GLY A 373 15.24 1.24 -8.87
C GLY A 373 16.74 1.36 -8.60
N ASN A 374 17.33 2.57 -8.65
CA ASN A 374 18.70 2.80 -8.23
C ASN A 374 18.78 2.72 -6.71
N THR A 375 19.66 1.86 -6.19
CA THR A 375 19.80 1.62 -4.76
C THR A 375 21.13 2.09 -4.21
N ILE A 376 21.13 2.50 -2.94
CA ILE A 376 22.38 2.68 -2.19
C ILE A 376 22.96 1.33 -1.78
N GLU A 377 24.27 1.30 -1.50
CA GLU A 377 24.85 0.19 -0.74
C GLU A 377 24.21 0.17 0.67
N PRO A 378 23.64 -0.97 1.13
CA PRO A 378 23.02 -1.03 2.44
C PRO A 378 24.00 -0.65 3.56
N VAL A 379 23.54 0.18 4.50
CA VAL A 379 24.33 0.57 5.67
C VAL A 379 23.97 -0.34 6.84
N THR A 380 24.93 -1.15 7.27
CA THR A 380 24.76 -2.08 8.39
C THR A 380 25.60 -1.65 9.59
N VAL A 381 25.00 -1.66 10.77
CA VAL A 381 25.62 -1.34 12.06
C VAL A 381 25.27 -2.42 13.07
N SER A 382 26.26 -2.93 13.79
CA SER A 382 26.06 -3.83 14.93
C SER A 382 26.27 -3.09 16.25
N PHE A 383 25.46 -3.40 17.26
CA PHE A 383 25.60 -2.85 18.61
C PHE A 383 25.07 -3.84 19.66
N THR A 384 25.48 -3.68 20.91
CA THR A 384 25.03 -4.51 22.04
C THR A 384 24.24 -3.65 23.01
N VAL A 385 23.08 -4.14 23.48
CA VAL A 385 22.34 -3.54 24.60
C VAL A 385 22.71 -4.29 25.88
N GLU A 386 23.19 -3.57 26.89
CA GLU A 386 23.64 -4.20 28.15
C GLU A 386 22.47 -4.65 29.02
N GLN A 387 22.77 -5.63 29.88
CA GLN A 387 21.85 -5.99 30.95
C GLN A 387 21.85 -4.89 32.01
N PRO A 388 20.67 -4.44 32.49
CA PRO A 388 20.55 -3.54 33.63
C PRO A 388 21.43 -4.02 34.80
N THR A 389 22.49 -3.30 35.14
CA THR A 389 23.18 -3.58 36.41
C THR A 389 22.28 -3.08 37.53
N THR A 390 21.47 -3.96 38.11
CA THR A 390 20.73 -3.65 39.34
C THR A 390 21.78 -3.41 40.43
N THR A 391 22.14 -2.15 40.64
CA THR A 391 22.91 -1.78 41.82
C THR A 391 21.97 -1.93 43.00
N SER A 392 21.94 -3.13 43.58
CA SER A 392 21.36 -3.38 44.90
C SER A 392 22.20 -2.63 45.91
N GLY A 393 21.96 -1.32 46.01
CA GLY A 393 22.41 -0.51 47.12
C GLY A 393 21.56 -0.88 48.32
N ASP A 394 21.91 -1.95 49.01
CA ASP A 394 21.50 -2.15 50.40
C ASP A 394 22.26 -1.10 51.25
N PRO A 395 21.58 -0.07 51.80
CA PRO A 395 22.25 0.90 52.65
C PRO A 395 22.42 0.40 54.09
N THR A 396 22.13 -0.87 54.41
CA THR A 396 22.26 -1.40 55.78
C THR A 396 23.64 -1.99 56.10
N GLY A 397 24.70 -1.30 55.67
CA GLY A 397 26.03 -1.45 56.26
C GLY A 397 26.09 -0.79 57.63
N ASN A 398 25.42 -1.37 58.63
CA ASN A 398 25.51 -0.95 60.02
C ASN A 398 26.94 -1.22 60.54
N PRO A 399 27.75 -0.21 60.91
CA PRO A 399 29.03 -0.45 61.53
C PRO A 399 28.78 -0.95 62.95
N THR A 400 29.14 -2.20 63.24
CA THR A 400 29.19 -2.73 64.59
C THR A 400 30.29 -2.04 65.39
N ASP A 401 29.88 -1.04 66.17
CA ASP A 401 30.65 -0.46 67.27
C ASP A 401 30.55 -1.38 68.51
N PRO A 402 31.66 -1.95 69.02
CA PRO A 402 31.62 -2.88 70.15
C PRO A 402 31.92 -2.16 71.46
N SER A 403 30.95 -1.43 72.01
CA SER A 403 30.90 -1.13 73.44
C SER A 403 29.56 -0.51 73.85
N ASP A 404 28.66 -1.29 74.43
CA ASP A 404 28.33 -1.07 75.85
C ASP A 404 27.44 -2.21 76.38
N ALA A 405 27.80 -2.69 77.56
CA ALA A 405 27.04 -3.68 78.30
C ALA A 405 26.42 -2.98 79.51
N THR A 406 25.12 -3.16 79.76
CA THR A 406 24.60 -3.47 81.11
C THR A 406 23.11 -3.85 81.10
N ALA A 407 22.83 -4.86 81.91
CA ALA A 407 21.55 -5.45 82.31
C ALA A 407 20.48 -4.41 82.72
N SER A 408 19.17 -4.67 82.64
CA SER A 408 18.43 -5.56 83.55
C SER A 408 16.98 -5.83 83.10
N ASP A 409 16.52 -7.01 83.47
CA ASP A 409 15.22 -7.72 83.39
C ASP A 409 14.06 -7.07 84.24
N PRO A 410 12.84 -7.64 84.42
CA PRO A 410 11.63 -7.49 83.60
C PRO A 410 10.34 -7.10 84.39
N THR A 411 9.19 -7.13 83.69
CA THR A 411 7.78 -7.33 84.16
C THR A 411 7.07 -6.24 84.98
N PHE A 412 5.90 -5.79 84.48
CA PHE A 412 4.63 -5.72 85.23
C PHE A 412 3.43 -5.63 84.25
N GLY A 413 2.33 -6.27 84.63
CA GLY A 413 1.17 -6.64 83.79
C GLY A 413 -0.03 -5.66 83.76
N PRO A 414 -1.27 -6.18 83.60
CA PRO A 414 -2.37 -5.58 82.82
C PRO A 414 -3.49 -4.94 83.66
N ASP A 415 -4.49 -4.34 82.97
CA ASP A 415 -5.95 -4.23 83.30
C ASP A 415 -6.58 -3.04 82.53
N THR A 416 -7.47 -3.25 81.54
CA THR A 416 -8.96 -3.40 81.55
C THR A 416 -9.80 -2.12 81.69
N ASP A 417 -10.79 -2.05 80.78
CA ASP A 417 -12.18 -1.60 80.93
C ASP A 417 -12.68 -0.20 80.51
N GLU A 418 -13.66 -0.29 79.59
CA GLU A 418 -14.98 0.39 79.50
C GLU A 418 -15.02 1.92 79.24
N SER A 419 -15.95 2.52 78.49
CA SER A 419 -17.30 2.16 77.99
C SER A 419 -17.81 3.24 77.00
N ASP A 420 -18.75 2.86 76.12
CA ASP A 420 -19.96 3.58 75.63
C ASP A 420 -19.85 4.99 74.95
N ALA A 421 -20.71 5.44 74.02
CA ALA A 421 -21.76 4.90 73.14
C ALA A 421 -22.30 6.04 72.22
N GLU A 422 -23.02 5.63 71.16
CA GLU A 422 -24.18 6.29 70.47
C GLU A 422 -24.08 7.20 69.22
N GLY A 423 -24.89 6.82 68.21
CA GLY A 423 -25.61 7.67 67.24
C GLY A 423 -25.12 7.58 65.78
N GLY A 424 -25.88 7.24 64.73
CA GLY A 424 -27.31 7.03 64.50
C GLY A 424 -27.59 6.69 63.01
N LEU A 425 -28.80 6.19 62.73
CA LEU A 425 -29.29 5.51 61.51
C LEU A 425 -29.70 6.42 60.33
N THR A 426 -29.74 5.87 59.10
CA THR A 426 -30.88 5.78 58.12
C THR A 426 -30.37 5.23 56.76
N GLN A 427 -30.69 4.01 56.32
CA GLN A 427 -31.84 3.50 55.53
C GLN A 427 -32.09 4.11 54.13
N GLY A 428 -32.12 3.25 53.10
CA GLY A 428 -32.71 3.52 51.78
C GLY A 428 -32.38 2.48 50.70
N ASN A 429 -33.22 1.45 50.56
CA ASN A 429 -33.24 0.41 49.51
C ASN A 429 -33.50 0.94 48.09
N GLY A 430 -33.20 0.12 47.07
CA GLY A 430 -33.83 0.21 45.75
C GLY A 430 -33.26 -0.74 44.70
N ASP A 431 -33.92 -1.89 44.54
CA ASP A 431 -33.64 -3.00 43.62
C ASP A 431 -33.94 -2.69 42.12
N GLY A 432 -33.39 -3.52 41.21
CA GLY A 432 -33.83 -3.58 39.81
C GLY A 432 -33.24 -4.73 38.97
N ALA A 433 -33.99 -5.85 38.89
CA ALA A 433 -34.15 -6.89 37.84
C ALA A 433 -32.93 -7.40 37.00
N SER A 434 -32.59 -8.68 36.82
CA SER A 434 -33.30 -9.98 36.58
C SER A 434 -33.43 -10.39 35.09
N ALA A 435 -32.91 -11.61 34.81
CA ALA A 435 -33.17 -12.58 33.72
C ALA A 435 -32.71 -12.27 32.26
N GLY A 436 -32.22 -13.21 31.45
CA GLY A 436 -32.04 -14.66 31.59
C GLY A 436 -31.60 -15.35 30.28
N ASP A 437 -30.97 -16.53 30.45
CA ASP A 437 -30.93 -17.79 29.68
C ASP A 437 -30.88 -17.91 28.14
N GLY A 438 -30.04 -18.88 27.73
CA GLY A 438 -30.24 -19.81 26.59
C GLY A 438 -29.21 -19.67 25.47
N GLY A 439 -28.50 -20.69 24.97
CA GLY A 439 -28.50 -22.13 25.19
C GLY A 439 -27.44 -22.75 24.25
N GLY A 440 -26.86 -23.87 24.65
CA GLY A 440 -25.85 -24.60 23.85
C GLY A 440 -26.44 -25.51 22.78
N SER A 441 -25.61 -25.92 21.82
CA SER A 441 -25.78 -27.13 21.02
C SER A 441 -24.43 -27.60 20.47
N ASP A 442 -24.08 -28.83 20.85
CA ASP A 442 -23.01 -29.64 20.25
C ASP A 442 -23.54 -30.33 18.98
N GLY A 443 -22.67 -30.55 17.99
CA GLY A 443 -22.97 -31.44 16.87
C GLY A 443 -21.89 -31.42 15.79
N GLY A 444 -20.97 -32.37 15.84
CA GLY A 444 -19.95 -32.58 14.81
C GLY A 444 -20.50 -33.23 13.54
N GLY A 445 -19.75 -33.05 12.45
CA GLY A 445 -19.96 -33.71 11.17
C GLY A 445 -18.79 -33.42 10.24
N VAL A 446 -17.90 -34.40 10.10
CA VAL A 446 -16.82 -34.45 9.11
C VAL A 446 -17.44 -34.80 7.77
N ASP A 447 -17.26 -33.95 6.76
CA ASP A 447 -17.31 -34.36 5.36
C ASP A 447 -16.24 -33.59 4.57
N THR A 448 -15.36 -34.35 3.93
CA THR A 448 -14.33 -33.92 3.01
C THR A 448 -14.90 -33.96 1.60
N SER A 449 -15.13 -32.79 0.99
CA SER A 449 -15.35 -32.66 -0.45
C SER A 449 -14.57 -31.45 -0.95
N SER A 450 -13.47 -31.75 -1.63
CA SER A 450 -12.68 -30.85 -2.46
C SER A 450 -13.49 -30.49 -3.70
N ASP A 451 -14.00 -29.27 -3.75
CA ASP A 451 -14.47 -28.60 -4.96
C ASP A 451 -13.86 -27.20 -4.97
N GLY A 452 -13.19 -26.85 -6.06
CA GLY A 452 -12.45 -25.60 -6.24
C GLY A 452 -13.34 -24.38 -6.08
N GLY A 453 -12.89 -23.46 -5.23
CA GLY A 453 -13.55 -22.19 -4.97
C GLY A 453 -13.66 -21.36 -6.25
N ALA A 454 -14.87 -20.93 -6.56
CA ALA A 454 -15.14 -19.92 -7.56
C ALA A 454 -14.52 -18.59 -7.10
N LEU A 455 -13.70 -17.99 -7.96
CA LEU A 455 -13.31 -16.58 -7.88
C LEU A 455 -14.54 -15.73 -8.23
N ASP A 456 -15.48 -15.65 -7.30
CA ASP A 456 -16.49 -14.60 -7.24
C ASP A 456 -15.91 -13.58 -6.27
N VAL A 457 -15.08 -12.67 -6.79
CA VAL A 457 -14.64 -11.49 -6.02
C VAL A 457 -15.89 -10.66 -5.80
N ALA A 458 -16.60 -10.93 -4.71
CA ALA A 458 -17.55 -9.99 -4.16
C ALA A 458 -16.78 -8.68 -3.95
N GLN A 459 -17.01 -7.71 -4.83
CA GLN A 459 -16.55 -6.34 -4.75
C GLN A 459 -16.94 -5.79 -3.37
N ARG A 460 -16.03 -5.91 -2.40
CA ARG A 460 -16.21 -5.34 -1.07
C ARG A 460 -15.68 -3.91 -1.14
N GLY A 461 -16.57 -2.99 -1.49
CA GLY A 461 -16.29 -1.56 -1.43
C GLY A 461 -15.71 -1.17 -0.07
N CYS A 462 -14.50 -0.62 -0.08
CA CYS A 462 -13.89 0.02 1.07
C CYS A 462 -14.64 1.33 1.34
N GLY A 463 -15.64 1.29 2.23
CA GLY A 463 -16.34 2.50 2.67
C GLY A 463 -15.41 3.39 3.50
N CYS A 464 -14.96 4.51 2.94
CA CYS A 464 -14.32 5.58 3.71
C CYS A 464 -15.34 6.20 4.69
N VAL A 465 -15.19 5.94 5.99
CA VAL A 465 -15.97 6.62 7.03
C VAL A 465 -15.34 8.00 7.26
N ALA A 466 -15.99 9.07 6.78
CA ALA A 466 -15.58 10.44 7.09
C ALA A 466 -15.70 10.72 8.61
N PRO A 467 -14.70 11.35 9.25
CA PRO A 467 -14.79 11.70 10.65
C PRO A 467 -15.81 12.83 10.86
N SER A 468 -16.84 12.58 11.66
CA SER A 468 -17.74 13.62 12.17
C SER A 468 -16.94 14.60 13.03
N ARG A 469 -16.86 15.86 12.61
CA ARG A 469 -16.26 16.95 13.41
C ARG A 469 -17.08 17.21 14.70
N PRO A 470 -16.41 17.62 15.80
CA PRO A 470 -17.04 17.86 17.09
C PRO A 470 -18.03 19.04 17.12
#